data_AF-A0A4P6L661-F1
#
_entry.id   AF-A0A4P6L661-F1
#
_cell.length_a   1.000
_cell.length_b   1.000
_cell.length_c   1.000
_cell.angle_alpha   90.00
_cell.angle_beta   90.00
_cell.angle_gamma   90.00
#
_symmetry.space_group_name_H-M   'P 1'
#
loop_
_entity.id
_entity.type
_entity.pdbx_description
1 polymer ?
#
loop_
_entity_poly.entity_id
_entity_poly.type
_entity_poly.pdbx_seq_one_letter_code
_entity_poly.pdbx_strand_id
1 'polypeptide(L)' 'MKQPFPLVPKVLLESLENHFRDTVPNNPETTLEDFKLLQGQLSVVRFLRKQYDDQTKNILEN' A
#
# COMPACT_ATOMS: atom_id res chain seq x y z
N MET A 1 -7.15 -22.56 -12.82
CA MET A 1 -6.16 -21.47 -12.97
C MET A 1 -6.48 -20.41 -11.93
N LYS A 2 -5.49 -19.86 -11.21
CA LYS A 2 -5.73 -18.73 -10.29
C LYS A 2 -6.03 -17.49 -11.13
N GLN A 3 -7.08 -16.75 -10.79
CA GLN A 3 -7.34 -15.47 -11.45
C GLN A 3 -6.20 -14.49 -11.13
N PRO A 4 -5.70 -13.72 -12.12
CA PRO A 4 -4.67 -12.73 -11.88
C PRO A 4 -5.20 -11.63 -10.96
N PHE A 5 -4.30 -11.01 -10.20
CA PHE A 5 -4.67 -9.88 -9.35
C PHE A 5 -5.17 -8.70 -10.23
N PRO A 6 -6.25 -7.99 -9.82
CA PRO A 6 -6.80 -6.87 -10.59
C PRO A 6 -5.79 -5.75 -10.87
N LEU A 7 -5.98 -5.00 -11.95
CA LEU A 7 -5.16 -3.81 -12.24
C LEU A 7 -5.28 -2.80 -11.10
N VAL A 8 -4.15 -2.30 -10.62
CA VAL A 8 -4.10 -1.25 -9.60
C VAL A 8 -4.04 0.11 -10.31
N PRO A 9 -5.04 1.00 -10.18
CA PRO A 9 -4.97 2.32 -10.79
C PRO A 9 -3.95 3.21 -10.07
N LYS A 10 -3.09 3.90 -10.83
CA LYS A 10 -2.10 4.84 -10.27
C LYS A 10 -2.73 5.89 -9.35
N VAL A 11 -3.87 6.47 -9.76
CA VAL A 11 -4.59 7.49 -8.98
C VAL A 11 -5.08 6.95 -7.64
N LEU A 12 -5.55 5.70 -7.60
CA LEU A 12 -5.95 5.05 -6.35
C LEU A 12 -4.74 4.89 -5.44
N LEU A 13 -3.63 4.38 -5.97
CA LEU A 13 -2.41 4.15 -5.21
C LEU A 13 -1.86 5.44 -4.61
N GLU A 14 -1.75 6.50 -5.41
CA GLU A 14 -1.30 7.82 -4.95
C GLU A 14 -2.23 8.41 -3.88
N SER A 15 -3.54 8.22 -4.02
CA SER A 15 -4.51 8.67 -3.02
C SER A 15 -4.33 7.92 -1.68
N LEU A 16 -4.09 6.62 -1.73
CA LEU A 16 -3.87 5.79 -0.55
C LEU A 16 -2.56 6.14 0.15
N GLU A 17 -1.47 6.35 -0.59
CA GLU A 17 -0.17 6.73 -0.01
C GLU A 17 -0.21 8.12 0.64
N ASN A 18 -0.97 9.05 0.07
CA ASN A 18 -1.17 10.37 0.67
C ASN A 18 -1.99 10.31 1.97
N HIS A 19 -2.98 9.41 2.01
CA HIS A 19 -3.87 9.23 3.17
C HIS A 19 -3.20 8.45 4.30
N PHE A 20 -2.53 7.34 3.98
CA PHE A 20 -1.85 6.47 4.92
C PHE A 20 -0.35 6.73 4.91
N ARG A 21 0.07 7.79 5.60
CA ARG A 21 1.47 8.20 5.66
C ARG A 21 2.29 7.26 6.55
N ASP A 22 3.48 6.92 6.07
CA ASP A 22 4.47 6.13 6.82
C ASP A 22 5.21 7.02 7.82
N THR A 23 4.50 7.45 8.84
CA THR A 23 5.03 8.32 9.90
C THR A 23 4.65 7.75 11.26
N VAL A 24 5.61 7.79 12.19
CA VAL A 24 5.38 7.41 13.58
C VAL A 24 4.37 8.39 14.21
N PRO A 25 3.26 7.92 14.80
CA PRO A 25 2.36 8.76 15.57
C PRO A 25 3.12 9.52 16.66
N ASN A 26 2.91 10.83 16.74
CA ASN A 26 3.51 11.68 17.78
C ASN A 26 2.57 11.90 18.98
N ASN A 27 1.63 10.98 19.20
CA ASN A 27 0.71 11.04 20.33
C ASN A 27 1.21 10.12 21.45
N PRO A 28 1.51 10.63 22.66
CA PRO A 28 1.98 9.81 23.78
C PRO A 28 0.95 8.78 24.27
N GLU A 29 -0.33 8.93 23.92
CA GLU A 29 -1.39 7.96 24.25
C GLU A 29 -1.48 6.80 23.25
N THR A 30 -0.63 6.79 22.21
CA THR A 30 -0.65 5.73 21.18
C THR A 30 -0.30 4.39 21.81
N THR A 31 -1.22 3.42 21.67
CA THR A 31 -1.05 2.07 22.19
C THR A 31 -0.34 1.16 21.19
N LEU A 32 0.14 0.00 21.65
CA LEU A 32 0.73 -1.01 20.77
C LEU A 32 -0.27 -1.48 19.69
N GLU A 33 -1.56 -1.57 20.03
CA GLU A 33 -2.64 -1.95 19.13
C GLU A 33 -2.82 -0.92 18.01
N ASP A 34 -2.67 0.37 18.30
CA ASP A 34 -2.69 1.43 17.29
C ASP A 34 -1.52 1.27 16.31
N PHE A 35 -0.31 0.99 16.83
CA PHE A 35 0.85 0.73 15.98
C PHE A 35 0.64 -0.48 15.07
N LYS A 36 0.06 -1.57 15.58
CA LYS A 36 -0.25 -2.76 14.77
C LYS A 36 -1.25 -2.43 13.66
N LEU A 37 -2.29 -1.66 13.97
CA LEU A 37 -3.29 -1.24 12.99
C LEU A 37 -2.64 -0.39 11.87
N LEU A 38 -1.86 0.62 12.24
CA LEU A 38 -1.16 1.50 11.30
C LEU A 38 -0.18 0.73 10.41
N GLN A 39 0.61 -0.16 10.99
CA GLN A 39 1.51 -1.03 10.22
C GLN A 39 0.74 -1.97 9.28
N GLY A 40 -0.42 -2.47 9.69
CA GLY A 40 -1.31 -3.25 8.82
C GLY A 40 -1.79 -2.45 7.61
N GLN A 41 -2.26 -1.22 7.83
CA GLN A 41 -2.69 -0.32 6.76
C GLN A 41 -1.54 -0.04 5.77
N LEU A 42 -0.37 0.32 6.27
CA LEU A 42 0.83 0.56 5.44
C LEU A 42 1.26 -0.69 4.66
N SER A 43 1.14 -1.89 5.25
CA SER A 43 1.46 -3.14 4.59
C SER A 43 0.57 -3.39 3.36
N VAL A 44 -0.72 -3.05 3.45
CA VAL A 44 -1.65 -3.14 2.31
C VAL A 44 -1.26 -2.15 1.21
N VAL A 45 -0.94 -0.90 1.56
CA VAL A 45 -0.51 0.11 0.57
C VAL A 45 0.77 -0.32 -0.15
N ARG A 46 1.76 -0.82 0.60
CA ARG A 46 3.01 -1.35 0.02
C ARG A 46 2.78 -2.56 -0.88
N PHE A 47 1.85 -3.44 -0.53
CA PHE A 47 1.45 -4.56 -1.37
C PHE A 47 0.86 -4.07 -2.71
N LEU A 48 -0.04 -3.08 -2.66
CA LEU A 48 -0.65 -2.50 -3.87
C LEU A 48 0.39 -1.77 -4.74
N ARG A 49 1.34 -1.06 -4.14
CA ARG A 49 2.48 -0.44 -4.84
C ARG A 49 3.30 -1.49 -5.59
N LYS A 50 3.68 -2.56 -4.90
CA LYS A 50 4.42 -3.66 -5.54
C LYS A 50 3.65 -4.25 -6.71
N GLN A 51 2.36 -4.50 -6.53
CA GLN A 51 1.52 -5.07 -7.57
C GLN A 51 1.39 -4.14 -8.79
N TYR A 52 1.26 -2.83 -8.57
CA TYR A 52 1.29 -1.82 -9.62
C TYR A 52 2.62 -1.82 -10.40
N ASP A 53 3.74 -1.88 -9.68
CA ASP A 53 5.08 -1.89 -10.28
C ASP A 53 5.29 -3.16 -11.12
N ASP A 54 4.87 -4.32 -10.60
CA ASP A 54 4.95 -5.60 -11.31
C ASP A 54 4.05 -5.59 -12.57
N GLN A 55 2.85 -5.00 -12.50
CA GLN A 55 1.96 -4.80 -13.65
C GLN A 55 2.58 -3.87 -14.71
N THR A 56 3.30 -2.83 -14.27
CA THR A 56 3.92 -1.84 -15.17
C THR A 56 5.18 -2.40 -15.84
N LYS A 57 6.03 -3.13 -15.11
CA LYS A 57 7.23 -3.78 -15.68
C LYS A 57 6.88 -4.75 -16.80
N ASN A 58 5.82 -5.54 -16.61
CA ASN A 58 5.31 -6.45 -17.63
C ASN A 58 4.81 -5.73 -18.91
N ILE A 59 4.53 -4.43 -18.86
CA ILE A 59 4.17 -3.63 -20.04
C ILE A 59 5.42 -3.10 -20.77
N LEU A 60 6.53 -2.88 -20.06
CA LEU A 60 7.77 -2.34 -20.63
C LEU A 60 8.73 -3.40 -21.18
N GLU A 61 8.62 -4.64 -20.70
CA GLU A 61 9.46 -5.77 -21.13
C GLU A 61 8.83 -6.62 -22.27
N ASN A 62 7.64 -6.25 -22.76
CA ASN A 62 6.96 -6.83 -23.94
C ASN A 62 6.88 -5.81 -25.07
#